data_AF-A0A8S3GA21-F1
#
_entry.id   AF-A0A8S3GA21-F1
#
_cell.length_a   1.000
_cell.length_b   1.000
_cell.length_c   1.000
_cell.angle_alpha   90.00
_cell.angle_beta   90.00
_cell.angle_gamma   90.00
#
_symmetry.space_group_name_H-M   'P 1'
#
loop_
_entity.id
_entity.type
_entity.pdbx_description
1 polymer ?
#
loop_
_entity_poly.entity_id
_entity_poly.type
_entity_poly.pdbx_seq_one_letter_code
_entity_poly.pdbx_strand_id
1 'polypeptide(L)'
;FIGCIIYAKYNQCDPLRARRISKPDQLYPLFVPETLGQYPGLTGLFIAGIMDASLSTISSGINSMATVIVKGIYKRIIVDHSMSRRIQDFVSKILSLLILFLTFIVSYLVDHILVITFQIAGSFVPPILGIYLLGFFAPRVNSRVSISTKTKTIY
;
A
#
# COMPACT_ATOMS: atom_id res chain seq x y z
N PHE A 1 -12.44 10.85 14.30
CA PHE A 1 -13.71 10.26 14.77
C PHE A 1 -13.48 9.08 15.71
N ILE A 2 -13.00 7.92 15.24
CA ILE A 2 -12.81 6.74 16.13
C ILE A 2 -11.80 6.99 17.25
N GLY A 3 -10.72 7.76 17.02
CA GLY A 3 -9.80 8.17 18.07
C GLY A 3 -10.48 8.92 19.23
N CYS A 4 -11.52 9.72 18.95
CA CYS A 4 -12.30 10.41 19.97
C CYS A 4 -13.17 9.43 20.79
N ILE A 5 -13.69 8.37 20.16
CA ILE A 5 -14.47 7.32 20.82
C ILE A 5 -13.58 6.50 21.76
N ILE A 6 -12.39 6.12 21.27
CA ILE A 6 -11.39 5.40 22.07
C ILE A 6 -10.92 6.26 23.24
N TYR A 7 -10.66 7.56 22.99
CA TYR A 7 -10.32 8.51 24.05
C TYR A 7 -11.43 8.63 25.10
N ALA A 8 -12.70 8.76 24.68
CA ALA A 8 -13.83 8.81 25.61
C ALA A 8 -13.96 7.53 26.45
N LYS A 9 -13.64 6.36 25.89
CA LYS A 9 -13.67 5.07 26.60
C LYS A 9 -12.52 4.91 27.61
N TYR A 10 -11.31 5.35 27.25
CA TYR A 10 -10.09 5.17 28.06
C TYR A 10 -9.66 6.43 28.84
N ASN A 11 -10.50 7.47 28.89
CA ASN A 11 -10.18 8.75 29.57
C ASN A 11 -9.76 8.58 31.04
N GLN A 12 -10.28 7.56 31.73
CA GLN A 12 -9.95 7.30 33.14
C GLN A 12 -8.89 6.21 33.35
N CYS A 13 -8.68 5.32 32.38
CA CYS A 13 -7.76 4.20 32.52
C CYS A 13 -7.10 3.93 31.16
N ASP A 14 -5.89 4.48 31.00
CA ASP A 14 -5.18 4.45 29.74
C ASP A 14 -4.46 3.09 29.55
N PRO A 15 -4.83 2.26 28.56
CA PRO A 15 -4.33 0.89 28.43
C PRO A 15 -2.81 0.82 28.15
N LEU A 16 -2.23 1.91 27.63
CA LEU A 16 -0.79 2.11 27.47
C LEU A 16 -0.08 2.26 28.82
N ARG A 17 -0.63 3.05 29.74
CA ARG A 17 -0.07 3.23 31.10
C ARG A 17 -0.31 2.02 31.99
N ALA A 18 -1.43 1.33 31.79
CA ALA A 18 -1.78 0.09 32.50
C ALA A 18 -0.97 -1.14 32.03
N ARG A 19 0.01 -0.97 31.12
CA ARG A 19 0.84 -2.04 30.52
C ARG A 19 0.04 -3.19 29.89
N ARG A 20 -1.20 -2.96 29.47
CA ARG A 20 -1.96 -3.94 28.68
C ARG A 20 -1.48 -4.00 27.22
N ILE A 21 -0.83 -2.95 26.76
CA ILE A 21 -0.37 -2.79 25.39
C ILE A 21 1.07 -2.26 25.37
N SER A 22 1.91 -2.75 24.45
CA SER A 22 3.29 -2.29 24.28
C SER A 22 3.45 -1.25 23.16
N LYS A 23 2.64 -1.33 22.09
CA LYS A 23 2.70 -0.42 20.94
C LYS A 23 1.36 0.29 20.71
N PRO A 24 1.34 1.57 20.32
CA PRO A 24 0.09 2.30 20.07
C PRO A 24 -0.79 1.65 18.99
N ASP A 25 -0.19 0.94 18.03
CA ASP A 25 -0.90 0.27 16.92
C ASP A 25 -1.81 -0.89 17.39
N GLN A 26 -1.56 -1.42 18.58
CA GLN A 26 -2.33 -2.52 19.17
C GLN A 26 -3.58 -2.03 19.92
N LEU A 27 -3.82 -0.72 19.98
CA LEU A 27 -4.97 -0.13 20.68
C LEU A 27 -6.31 -0.56 20.07
N TYR A 28 -6.41 -0.57 18.75
CA TYR A 28 -7.61 -1.00 18.03
C TYR A 28 -7.94 -2.50 18.24
N PRO A 29 -6.97 -3.41 18.07
CA PRO A 29 -7.16 -4.83 18.37
C PRO A 29 -7.58 -5.14 19.81
N LEU A 30 -7.27 -4.27 20.78
CA LEU A 30 -7.75 -4.40 22.16
C LEU A 30 -9.17 -3.84 22.34
N PHE A 31 -9.44 -2.67 21.76
CA PHE A 31 -10.70 -1.95 21.92
C PHE A 31 -11.92 -2.70 21.34
N VAL A 32 -11.72 -3.36 20.19
CA VAL A 32 -12.77 -4.07 19.45
C VAL A 32 -13.38 -5.21 20.27
N PRO A 33 -12.60 -6.20 20.78
CA PRO A 33 -13.16 -7.28 21.59
C PRO A 33 -13.76 -6.78 22.91
N GLU A 34 -13.21 -5.73 23.53
CA GLU A 34 -13.79 -5.14 24.76
C GLU A 34 -15.16 -4.50 24.53
N THR A 35 -15.42 -3.97 23.32
CA THR A 35 -16.68 -3.28 22.99
C THR A 35 -17.69 -4.22 22.34
N LEU A 36 -17.24 -5.10 21.44
CA LEU A 36 -18.09 -5.98 20.62
C LEU A 36 -18.21 -7.39 21.19
N GLY A 37 -17.46 -7.72 22.26
CA GLY A 37 -17.48 -9.04 22.90
C GLY A 37 -18.83 -9.45 23.50
N GLN A 38 -19.77 -8.52 23.64
CA GLN A 38 -21.15 -8.81 24.02
C GLN A 38 -21.92 -9.60 22.95
N TYR A 39 -21.50 -9.51 21.68
CA TYR A 39 -22.13 -10.20 20.56
C TYR A 39 -21.22 -11.32 20.03
N PRO A 40 -21.53 -12.61 20.30
CA PRO A 40 -20.70 -13.71 19.82
C PRO A 40 -20.64 -13.72 18.29
N GLY A 41 -19.43 -13.84 17.73
CA GLY A 41 -19.18 -13.85 16.29
C GLY A 41 -18.90 -12.48 15.65
N LEU A 42 -19.31 -11.37 16.28
CA LEU A 42 -19.14 -10.03 15.71
C LEU A 42 -17.66 -9.58 15.68
N THR A 43 -16.91 -9.91 16.74
CA THR A 43 -15.45 -9.72 16.79
C THR A 43 -14.75 -10.53 15.70
N GLY A 44 -15.20 -11.75 15.43
CA GLY A 44 -14.65 -12.61 14.37
C GLY A 44 -14.93 -12.04 12.98
N LEU A 45 -16.15 -11.56 12.73
CA LEU A 45 -16.52 -10.89 11.49
C LEU A 45 -15.68 -9.63 11.23
N PHE A 46 -15.42 -8.84 12.28
CA PHE A 46 -14.57 -7.66 12.20
C PHE A 46 -13.12 -8.01 11.79
N ILE A 47 -12.53 -9.01 12.43
CA ILE A 47 -11.16 -9.46 12.10
C ILE A 47 -11.12 -10.02 10.67
N ALA A 48 -12.12 -10.82 10.27
CA ALA A 48 -12.22 -11.36 8.93
C ALA A 48 -12.28 -10.24 7.86
N GLY A 49 -13.08 -9.19 8.09
CA GLY A 49 -13.19 -8.06 7.17
C GLY A 49 -11.89 -7.27 7.03
N ILE A 50 -11.14 -7.06 8.11
CA ILE A 50 -9.83 -6.38 8.05
C ILE A 50 -8.82 -7.24 7.29
N MET A 51 -8.80 -8.54 7.53
CA MET A 51 -7.91 -9.46 6.83
C MET A 51 -8.22 -9.50 5.33
N ASP A 52 -9.50 -9.54 4.96
CA ASP A 52 -9.94 -9.50 3.56
C ASP A 52 -9.55 -8.17 2.88
N ALA A 53 -9.84 -7.03 3.52
CA ALA A 53 -9.47 -5.71 2.99
C ALA A 53 -7.94 -5.56 2.80
N SER A 54 -7.17 -6.06 3.78
CA SER A 54 -5.71 -6.06 3.72
C SER A 54 -5.21 -6.97 2.59
N LEU A 55 -5.75 -8.18 2.49
CA LEU A 55 -5.37 -9.16 1.48
C LEU A 55 -5.72 -8.69 0.06
N SER A 56 -6.87 -8.04 -0.12
CA SER A 56 -7.29 -7.45 -1.40
C SER A 56 -6.33 -6.35 -1.87
N THR A 57 -5.88 -5.49 -0.95
CA THR A 57 -4.90 -4.44 -1.23
C THR A 57 -3.53 -5.03 -1.57
N ILE A 58 -3.07 -6.04 -0.82
CA ILE A 58 -1.81 -6.74 -1.08
C ILE A 58 -1.84 -7.44 -2.44
N SER A 59 -2.92 -8.18 -2.73
CA SER A 59 -3.10 -8.91 -3.99
C SER A 59 -3.12 -7.97 -5.19
N SER A 60 -3.93 -6.92 -5.14
CA SER A 60 -3.99 -5.92 -6.23
C SER A 60 -2.68 -5.15 -6.39
N GLY A 61 -2.02 -4.78 -5.29
CA GLY A 61 -0.72 -4.09 -5.31
C GLY A 61 0.38 -4.92 -5.96
N ILE A 62 0.55 -6.17 -5.52
CA ILE A 62 1.59 -7.07 -6.06
C ILE A 62 1.30 -7.41 -7.53
N ASN A 63 0.04 -7.70 -7.88
CA ASN A 63 -0.34 -8.01 -9.26
C ASN A 63 -0.09 -6.81 -10.20
N SER A 64 -0.37 -5.58 -9.74
CA SER A 64 -0.08 -4.37 -10.49
C SER A 64 1.44 -4.17 -10.67
N MET A 65 2.22 -4.31 -9.60
CA MET A 65 3.68 -4.19 -9.64
C MET A 65 4.31 -5.21 -10.60
N ALA A 66 3.92 -6.49 -10.52
CA ALA A 66 4.39 -7.53 -11.41
C ALA A 66 4.05 -7.21 -12.88
N THR A 67 2.85 -6.70 -13.14
CA THR A 67 2.44 -6.27 -14.48
C THR A 67 3.28 -5.10 -14.99
N VAL A 68 3.56 -4.11 -14.14
CA VAL A 68 4.41 -2.96 -14.49
C VAL A 68 5.84 -3.41 -14.78
N ILE A 69 6.39 -4.37 -14.06
CA ILE A 69 7.74 -4.90 -14.33
C ILE A 69 7.77 -5.65 -15.66
N VAL A 70 6.82 -6.58 -15.88
CA VAL A 70 6.76 -7.39 -17.10
C VAL A 70 6.49 -6.51 -18.34
N LYS A 71 5.52 -5.61 -18.28
CA LYS A 71 5.16 -4.77 -19.45
C LYS A 71 6.07 -3.54 -19.59
N GLY A 72 6.57 -2.98 -18.50
CA GLY A 72 7.35 -1.75 -18.49
C GLY A 72 8.84 -1.97 -18.70
N ILE A 73 9.43 -2.99 -18.07
CA ILE A 73 10.86 -3.29 -18.14
C ILE A 73 11.12 -4.38 -19.17
N TYR A 74 10.47 -5.54 -19.02
CA TYR A 74 10.79 -6.72 -19.83
C TYR A 74 10.38 -6.55 -21.31
N LYS A 75 9.15 -6.11 -21.59
CA LYS A 75 8.68 -5.89 -22.97
C LYS A 75 9.34 -4.69 -23.67
N ARG A 76 9.81 -3.68 -22.94
CA ARG A 76 10.38 -2.46 -23.52
C ARG A 76 11.89 -2.57 -23.75
N ILE A 77 12.61 -3.37 -22.95
CA ILE A 77 14.09 -3.38 -22.94
C ILE A 77 14.67 -4.69 -23.52
N ILE A 78 13.99 -5.84 -23.36
CA ILE A 78 14.63 -7.16 -23.55
C ILE A 78 14.07 -7.98 -24.73
N VAL A 79 12.75 -8.02 -24.94
CA VAL A 79 12.14 -8.95 -25.92
C VAL A 79 11.27 -8.23 -26.94
N ASP A 80 11.72 -8.28 -28.19
CA ASP A 80 10.90 -7.96 -29.36
C ASP A 80 9.84 -9.06 -29.55
N HIS A 81 8.60 -8.72 -29.23
CA HIS A 81 7.32 -9.36 -29.59
C HIS A 81 7.04 -10.87 -29.43
N SER A 82 7.96 -11.74 -28.99
CA SER A 82 7.79 -13.21 -29.15
C SER A 82 7.56 -14.05 -27.89
N MET A 83 7.30 -13.45 -26.71
CA MET A 83 7.03 -14.25 -25.51
C MET A 83 5.58 -14.74 -25.41
N SER A 84 5.39 -16.06 -25.36
CA SER A 84 4.08 -16.72 -25.17
C SER A 84 3.40 -16.25 -23.87
N ARG A 85 2.08 -16.05 -23.91
CA ARG A 85 1.27 -15.61 -22.74
C ARG A 85 1.54 -16.44 -21.49
N ARG A 86 1.70 -17.77 -21.65
CA ARG A 86 2.00 -18.67 -20.52
C ARG A 86 3.31 -18.34 -19.82
N ILE A 87 4.33 -17.93 -20.57
CA ILE A 87 5.64 -17.59 -19.99
C ILE A 87 5.56 -16.23 -19.30
N GLN A 88 4.83 -15.26 -19.86
CA GLN A 88 4.58 -13.98 -19.21
C GLN A 88 3.83 -14.15 -17.88
N ASP A 89 2.80 -15.00 -17.87
CA ASP A 89 2.05 -15.32 -16.65
C ASP A 89 2.94 -16.00 -15.61
N PHE A 90 3.77 -16.96 -16.03
CA PHE A 90 4.70 -17.65 -15.14
C PHE A 90 5.76 -16.71 -14.54
N VAL A 91 6.36 -15.86 -15.37
CA VAL A 91 7.33 -14.84 -14.93
C VAL A 91 6.68 -13.83 -13.98
N SER A 92 5.45 -13.39 -14.26
CA SER A 92 4.72 -12.47 -13.37
C SER A 92 4.41 -13.09 -12.00
N LYS A 93 4.08 -14.39 -11.95
CA LYS A 93 3.86 -15.12 -10.68
C LYS A 93 5.14 -15.24 -9.86
N ILE A 94 6.27 -15.57 -10.50
CA ILE A 94 7.57 -15.65 -9.82
C ILE A 94 7.98 -14.27 -9.27
N LEU A 95 7.85 -13.22 -10.07
CA LEU A 95 8.11 -11.85 -9.63
C LEU A 95 7.22 -11.44 -8.44
N SER A 96 5.94 -11.79 -8.48
CA SER A 96 5.00 -11.53 -7.40
C SER A 96 5.42 -12.20 -6.09
N LEU A 97 5.86 -13.48 -6.16
CA LEU A 97 6.38 -14.21 -5.00
C LEU A 97 7.67 -13.58 -4.45
N LEU A 98 8.58 -13.15 -5.34
CA LEU A 98 9.82 -12.48 -4.95
C LEU A 98 9.54 -11.16 -4.21
N ILE A 99 8.60 -10.36 -4.72
CA ILE A 99 8.19 -9.08 -4.11
C ILE A 99 7.57 -9.32 -2.74
N LEU A 100 6.70 -10.33 -2.61
CA LEU A 100 6.09 -10.72 -1.33
C LEU A 100 7.18 -11.11 -0.30
N PHE A 101 8.14 -11.93 -0.72
CA PHE A 101 9.25 -12.36 0.14
C PHE A 101 10.11 -11.19 0.61
N LEU A 102 10.46 -10.27 -0.31
CA LEU A 102 11.24 -9.08 0.04
C LEU A 102 10.47 -8.16 0.99
N THR A 103 9.17 -7.99 0.76
CA THR A 103 8.29 -7.20 1.64
C THR A 103 8.27 -7.78 3.05
N PHE A 104 8.17 -9.11 3.19
CA PHE A 104 8.19 -9.79 4.48
C PHE A 104 9.50 -9.54 5.25
N ILE A 105 10.65 -9.59 4.56
CA ILE A 105 11.95 -9.28 5.17
C ILE A 105 11.98 -7.84 5.68
N VAL A 106 11.58 -6.88 4.86
CA VAL A 106 11.55 -5.46 5.23
C VAL A 106 10.63 -5.22 6.43
N SER A 107 9.48 -5.88 6.48
CA SER A 107 8.54 -5.77 7.62
C SER A 107 9.14 -6.25 8.94
N TYR A 108 10.11 -7.15 8.93
CA TYR A 108 10.79 -7.61 10.16
C TYR A 108 11.91 -6.68 10.60
N LEU A 109 12.60 -6.02 9.66
CA LEU A 109 13.77 -5.19 9.93
C LEU A 109 13.42 -3.74 10.29
N VAL A 110 12.26 -3.25 9.85
CA VAL A 110 11.90 -1.82 9.94
C VAL A 110 10.90 -1.57 11.05
N ASP A 111 11.35 -0.84 12.07
CA ASP A 111 10.46 -0.23 13.05
C ASP A 111 9.72 0.98 12.46
N HIS A 112 8.51 1.26 12.95
CA HIS A 112 7.68 2.40 12.51
C HIS A 112 7.24 2.37 11.04
N ILE A 113 6.92 1.17 10.52
CA ILE A 113 6.46 0.97 9.13
C ILE A 113 5.32 1.92 8.71
N LEU A 114 4.35 2.18 9.62
CA LEU A 114 3.20 3.05 9.34
C LEU A 114 3.62 4.49 9.00
N VAL A 115 4.54 5.06 9.77
CA VAL A 115 5.00 6.44 9.55
C VAL A 115 5.72 6.55 8.21
N ILE A 116 6.60 5.58 7.93
CA ILE A 116 7.39 5.54 6.70
C ILE A 116 6.47 5.39 5.48
N THR A 117 5.47 4.49 5.53
CA THR A 117 4.51 4.32 4.44
C THR A 117 3.74 5.61 4.15
N PHE A 118 3.27 6.32 5.19
CA PHE A 118 2.57 7.59 4.98
C PHE A 118 3.49 8.69 4.40
N GLN A 119 4.76 8.74 4.81
CA GLN A 119 5.71 9.71 4.24
C GLN A 119 5.97 9.45 2.76
N ILE A 120 6.18 8.18 2.38
CA ILE A 120 6.39 7.79 0.99
C ILE A 120 5.13 8.12 0.17
N ALA A 121 3.94 7.71 0.65
CA ALA A 121 2.68 8.04 -0.01
C ALA A 121 2.50 9.56 -0.17
N GLY A 122 2.78 10.33 0.88
CA GLY A 122 2.71 11.80 0.87
C GLY A 122 3.68 12.46 -0.11
N SER A 123 4.81 11.81 -0.43
CA SER A 123 5.81 12.35 -1.35
C SER A 123 5.46 12.08 -2.82
N PHE A 124 4.91 10.90 -3.12
CA PHE A 124 4.65 10.47 -4.50
C PHE A 124 3.24 10.83 -5.01
N VAL A 125 2.23 10.82 -4.16
CA VAL A 125 0.83 11.06 -4.58
C VAL A 125 0.60 12.48 -5.13
N PRO A 126 1.11 13.56 -4.50
CA PRO A 126 0.82 14.93 -4.97
C PRO A 126 1.38 15.26 -6.36
N PRO A 127 2.64 14.92 -6.72
CA PRO A 127 3.16 15.15 -8.07
C PRO A 127 2.36 14.41 -9.15
N ILE A 128 1.97 13.15 -8.89
CA ILE A 128 1.19 12.34 -9.83
C ILE A 128 -0.19 12.96 -10.04
N LEU A 129 -0.86 13.36 -8.96
CA LEU A 129 -2.14 14.07 -9.01
C LEU A 129 -1.99 15.41 -9.75
N GLY A 130 -0.92 16.16 -9.51
CA GLY A 130 -0.63 17.42 -10.18
C GLY A 130 -0.50 17.28 -11.70
N ILE A 131 0.23 16.25 -12.16
CA ILE A 131 0.36 15.95 -13.60
C ILE A 131 -0.99 15.55 -14.19
N TYR A 132 -1.79 14.75 -13.48
CA TYR A 132 -3.12 14.34 -13.94
C TYR A 132 -4.08 15.52 -14.04
N LEU A 133 -4.13 16.38 -13.02
CA LEU A 133 -4.94 17.60 -13.02
C LEU A 133 -4.48 18.58 -14.11
N LEU A 134 -3.18 18.74 -14.31
CA LEU A 134 -2.64 19.57 -15.39
C LEU A 134 -3.08 19.04 -16.77
N GLY A 135 -3.02 17.72 -16.98
CA GLY A 135 -3.50 17.08 -18.21
C GLY A 135 -5.01 17.22 -18.40
N PHE A 136 -5.79 17.23 -17.32
CA PHE A 136 -7.25 17.39 -17.36
C PHE A 136 -7.68 18.84 -17.63
N PHE A 137 -7.09 19.83 -16.94
CA PHE A 137 -7.49 21.24 -17.04
C PHE A 137 -6.76 22.02 -18.15
N ALA A 138 -5.56 21.60 -18.55
CA ALA A 138 -4.79 22.22 -19.62
C ALA A 138 -4.53 21.25 -20.78
N PRO A 139 -5.58 20.82 -21.53
CA PRO A 139 -5.44 19.90 -22.67
C PRO A 139 -4.60 20.46 -23.83
N ARG A 140 -4.19 21.73 -23.75
CA ARG A 140 -3.31 22.41 -24.73
C ARG A 140 -1.81 22.28 -24.43
N VAL A 141 -1.40 21.58 -23.37
CA VAL A 141 0.03 21.29 -23.14
C VAL A 141 0.46 20.17 -24.08
N ASN A 142 0.98 20.58 -25.25
CA ASN A 142 1.49 19.70 -26.31
C ASN A 142 2.48 18.64 -25.76
N SER A 143 2.38 17.40 -26.26
CA SER A 143 3.31 16.29 -25.98
C SER A 143 4.80 16.61 -26.22
N ARG A 144 5.13 17.73 -26.87
CA ARG A 144 6.50 18.21 -27.09
C ARG A 144 7.20 18.68 -25.81
N VAL A 145 6.46 19.10 -24.78
CA VAL A 145 7.07 19.53 -23.49
C VAL A 145 7.47 18.33 -22.63
N SER A 146 6.68 17.24 -22.60
CA SER A 146 6.99 16.03 -21.81
C SER A 146 8.26 15.28 -22.26
N ILE A 147 8.65 15.38 -23.52
CA ILE A 147 9.91 14.80 -24.03
C ILE A 147 11.12 15.70 -23.78
N SER A 148 10.93 17.03 -23.75
CA SER A 148 12.02 17.98 -23.52
C SER A 148 12.52 18.00 -22.08
N THR A 149 11.65 17.69 -21.10
CA THR A 149 12.07 17.59 -19.68
C THR A 149 12.94 16.35 -19.44
N LYS A 150 12.76 15.26 -20.20
CA LYS A 150 13.65 14.08 -20.11
C LYS A 150 15.03 14.30 -20.71
N THR A 151 15.18 15.25 -21.63
CA THR A 151 16.47 15.53 -22.30
C THR A 151 17.32 16.57 -21.56
N LYS A 152 16.72 17.37 -20.66
CA LYS A 152 17.44 18.45 -19.96
C LYS A 152 18.03 18.04 -18.60
N THR A 153 17.90 16.78 -18.19
CA THR A 153 18.51 16.23 -16.96
C THR A 153 19.71 15.31 -17.25
N ILE A 154 20.19 15.27 -18.50
CA ILE A 154 21.38 14.49 -18.91
C ILE A 154 22.52 15.39 -19.42
N TYR A 155 22.42 16.71 -19.21
CA TYR A 155 23.55 17.63 -19.33
C TYR A 155 23.70 18.43 -18.05
#